data_AF-A0A834M3A5-F1
#
_entry.id   AF-A0A834M3A5-F1
#
_cell.length_a   1.000
_cell.length_b   1.000
_cell.length_c   1.000
_cell.angle_alpha   90.00
_cell.angle_beta   90.00
_cell.angle_gamma   90.00
#
_symmetry.space_group_name_H-M   'P 1'
#
loop_
_entity.id
_entity.type
_entity.pdbx_description
1 polymer ?
#
loop_
_entity_poly.entity_id
_entity_poly.type
_entity_poly.pdbx_seq_one_letter_code
_entity_poly.pdbx_strand_id
1 'polypeptide(L)'
;MNENEKTVEGSGCNFIFKKRTLKGKAVRKRRQSNSDDDKAASSEEEQQTVVRPTKRKTKSNPNVQLSKRLEKKQKQDGNNSGSDSDEVLVSYKSTKSAMPLGPQDQGATATLEIETEKDRDAQAIFERRLEVNKELEGKEDDKVYRGLNNYAQYYKPKDTAAGNASSGMVRKGPIRAPANLRATVRWDYQPDICKDYKETGFCGFGDSCKFLHDRSDYKHGWQLEREWEEGRYGADSDEDKKYEIDSDEEELPFKCVICRQSFVDPVVTKCKHYFCEKCALSRYKKTMRCFVCNEQVTTLNPARNLIAKLKQVEQEEKDDAKKDSSSDSD
;
A
#
# COMPACT_ATOMS: atom_id res chain seq x y z
N MET A 1 -45.99 -1.17 52.56
CA MET A 1 -46.84 -2.02 51.71
C MET A 1 -45.93 -3.02 51.06
N ASN A 2 -46.04 -4.27 51.49
CA ASN A 2 -45.28 -5.40 50.96
C ASN A 2 -45.91 -5.78 49.61
N GLU A 3 -45.10 -5.89 48.56
CA GLU A 3 -45.48 -6.65 47.39
C GLU A 3 -44.37 -7.64 47.03
N ASN A 4 -44.81 -8.89 46.92
CA ASN A 4 -44.05 -10.12 46.89
C ASN A 4 -43.15 -10.25 45.64
N GLU A 5 -41.91 -10.67 45.87
CA GLU A 5 -41.11 -11.41 44.90
C GLU A 5 -41.81 -12.75 44.61
N LYS A 6 -42.13 -12.99 43.33
CA LYS A 6 -42.42 -14.33 42.82
C LYS A 6 -41.19 -14.83 42.09
N THR A 7 -40.45 -15.71 42.74
CA THR A 7 -39.48 -16.60 42.10
C THR A 7 -40.24 -17.66 41.29
N VAL A 8 -39.92 -17.80 40.00
CA VAL A 8 -40.37 -18.93 39.18
C VAL A 8 -39.17 -19.83 38.95
N GLU A 9 -39.22 -21.00 39.56
CA GLU A 9 -38.28 -22.10 39.33
C GLU A 9 -38.62 -22.85 38.03
N GLY A 10 -37.57 -23.24 37.31
CA GLY A 10 -37.61 -24.39 36.40
C GLY A 10 -37.61 -24.06 34.90
N SER A 11 -36.47 -24.29 34.25
CA SER A 11 -36.26 -25.52 33.48
C SER A 11 -34.92 -25.43 32.74
N GLY A 12 -33.97 -26.29 33.11
CA GLY A 12 -32.66 -26.37 32.47
C GLY A 12 -32.78 -26.83 31.02
N CYS A 13 -32.34 -26.00 30.09
CA CYS A 13 -32.24 -26.34 28.68
C CYS A 13 -31.12 -27.37 28.45
N ASN A 14 -31.47 -28.66 28.48
CA ASN A 14 -30.59 -29.73 28.03
C ASN A 14 -30.44 -29.69 26.49
N PHE A 15 -29.34 -29.12 26.00
CA PHE A 15 -28.97 -29.22 24.58
C PHE A 15 -28.41 -30.61 24.27
N ILE A 16 -29.27 -31.52 23.81
CA ILE A 16 -28.85 -32.81 23.26
C ILE A 16 -28.37 -32.58 21.82
N PHE A 17 -27.06 -32.67 21.60
CA PHE A 17 -26.46 -32.71 20.26
C PHE A 17 -26.83 -34.03 19.56
N LYS A 18 -27.95 -34.03 18.83
CA LYS A 18 -28.29 -35.13 17.92
C LYS A 18 -27.39 -35.00 16.69
N LYS A 19 -26.28 -35.75 16.65
CA LYS A 19 -25.44 -35.89 15.45
C LYS A 19 -26.32 -36.37 14.29
N ARG A 20 -26.56 -35.51 13.30
CA ARG A 20 -27.18 -35.92 12.04
C ARG A 20 -26.14 -36.71 11.25
N THR A 21 -26.37 -38.01 11.09
CA THR A 21 -25.66 -38.80 10.06
C THR A 21 -26.22 -38.44 8.70
N LEU A 22 -25.59 -37.49 8.02
CA LEU A 22 -25.86 -37.22 6.61
C LEU A 22 -25.38 -38.43 5.80
N LYS A 23 -26.31 -39.31 5.39
CA LYS A 23 -26.06 -40.29 4.33
C LYS A 23 -25.85 -39.50 3.03
N GLY A 24 -24.60 -39.42 2.56
CA GLY A 24 -24.26 -38.82 1.28
C GLY A 24 -24.89 -39.59 0.13
N LYS A 25 -26.03 -39.12 -0.37
CA LYS A 25 -26.56 -39.49 -1.69
C LYS A 25 -26.31 -38.33 -2.65
N ALA A 26 -25.18 -38.40 -3.37
CA ALA A 26 -24.99 -37.90 -4.73
C ALA A 26 -23.48 -37.93 -5.10
N VAL A 27 -22.90 -39.13 -5.18
CA VAL A 27 -21.63 -39.33 -5.90
C VAL A 27 -22.01 -39.77 -7.32
N ARG A 28 -21.82 -38.89 -8.31
CA ARG A 28 -21.79 -39.32 -9.72
C ARG A 28 -20.55 -40.19 -9.90
N LYS A 29 -20.74 -41.51 -9.97
CA LYS A 29 -19.73 -42.45 -10.46
C LYS A 29 -19.46 -42.15 -11.94
N ARG A 30 -18.24 -41.71 -12.26
CA ARG A 30 -17.74 -41.71 -13.64
C ARG A 30 -17.40 -43.16 -14.00
N ARG A 31 -17.94 -43.64 -15.12
CA ARG A 31 -17.79 -45.02 -15.61
C ARG A 31 -16.31 -45.39 -15.76
N GLN A 32 -15.96 -46.57 -15.25
CA GLN A 32 -14.82 -47.36 -15.72
C GLN A 32 -15.29 -48.20 -16.90
N SER A 33 -14.48 -48.26 -17.95
CA SER A 33 -14.52 -49.34 -18.95
C SER A 33 -13.07 -49.66 -19.29
N ASN A 34 -12.61 -50.81 -18.80
CA ASN A 34 -11.54 -51.59 -19.42
C ASN A 34 -12.23 -52.73 -20.19
N SER A 35 -11.82 -52.95 -21.43
CA SER A 35 -11.83 -54.27 -22.06
C SER A 35 -10.72 -54.27 -23.11
N ASP A 36 -9.80 -55.22 -22.93
CA ASP A 36 -8.61 -55.48 -23.73
C ASP A 36 -8.90 -55.95 -25.17
N ASP A 37 -7.82 -55.87 -25.97
CA ASP A 37 -7.52 -56.54 -27.25
C ASP A 37 -8.24 -56.09 -28.55
N ASP A 38 -7.54 -55.35 -29.43
CA ASP A 38 -6.74 -55.96 -30.52
C ASP A 38 -6.01 -54.91 -31.41
N LYS A 39 -5.00 -55.39 -32.13
CA LYS A 39 -3.91 -54.69 -32.84
C LYS A 39 -4.24 -53.60 -33.90
N ALA A 40 -3.24 -52.71 -34.04
CA ALA A 40 -2.57 -52.21 -35.26
C ALA A 40 -2.81 -50.76 -35.74
N ALA A 41 -1.67 -50.16 -36.13
CA ALA A 41 -1.46 -49.02 -37.04
C ALA A 41 -1.35 -47.58 -36.46
N SER A 42 -0.08 -47.15 -36.35
CA SER A 42 0.55 -45.95 -36.94
C SER A 42 0.00 -44.53 -36.73
N SER A 43 0.98 -43.63 -36.52
CA SER A 43 1.03 -42.18 -36.76
C SER A 43 0.67 -41.21 -35.64
N GLU A 44 1.76 -40.62 -35.13
CA GLU A 44 2.01 -39.26 -34.62
C GLU A 44 0.88 -38.24 -34.79
N GLU A 45 0.51 -37.55 -33.70
CA GLU A 45 0.37 -36.09 -33.63
C GLU A 45 0.58 -35.60 -32.17
N GLU A 46 1.54 -34.70 -31.96
CA GLU A 46 1.86 -34.09 -30.67
C GLU A 46 0.80 -33.05 -30.26
N GLN A 47 0.04 -33.31 -29.18
CA GLN A 47 -0.86 -32.33 -28.57
C GLN A 47 -0.25 -31.70 -27.31
N GLN A 48 -0.20 -30.37 -27.33
CA GLN A 48 0.29 -29.47 -26.28
C GLN A 48 -0.46 -29.65 -24.94
N THR A 49 0.21 -30.16 -23.91
CA THR A 49 -0.39 -30.35 -22.57
C THR A 49 -0.23 -29.11 -21.69
N VAL A 50 -1.34 -28.44 -21.37
CA VAL A 50 -1.38 -27.35 -20.36
C VAL A 50 -1.39 -27.97 -18.95
N VAL A 51 -0.30 -27.78 -18.20
CA VAL A 51 -0.21 -28.20 -16.79
C VAL A 51 -1.03 -27.26 -15.92
N ARG A 52 -2.20 -27.72 -15.46
CA ARG A 52 -2.97 -27.04 -14.41
C ARG A 52 -2.44 -27.44 -13.02
N PRO A 53 -2.10 -26.50 -12.14
CA PRO A 53 -1.68 -26.83 -10.79
C PRO A 53 -2.82 -27.54 -10.04
N THR A 54 -2.54 -28.75 -9.55
CA THR A 54 -3.50 -29.68 -8.95
C THR A 54 -3.88 -29.35 -7.49
N LYS A 55 -3.36 -28.26 -6.93
CA LYS A 55 -3.67 -27.84 -5.55
C LYS A 55 -3.97 -26.34 -5.49
N ARG A 56 -5.23 -26.00 -5.18
CA ARG A 56 -5.61 -24.65 -4.76
C ARG A 56 -4.93 -24.36 -3.42
N LYS A 57 -4.11 -23.29 -3.36
CA LYS A 57 -3.61 -22.77 -2.08
C LYS A 57 -4.82 -22.36 -1.23
N THR A 58 -4.99 -22.96 -0.07
CA THR A 58 -5.99 -22.56 0.93
C THR A 58 -5.59 -21.18 1.45
N LYS A 59 -6.25 -20.12 0.97
CA LYS A 59 -6.13 -18.79 1.58
C LYS A 59 -6.73 -18.88 2.99
N SER A 60 -5.94 -18.51 4.01
CA SER A 60 -6.41 -18.35 5.39
C SER A 60 -7.59 -17.39 5.40
N ASN A 61 -8.65 -17.73 6.14
CA ASN A 61 -9.79 -16.84 6.31
C ASN A 61 -9.33 -15.58 7.08
N PRO A 62 -9.52 -14.35 6.56
CA PRO A 62 -9.09 -13.12 7.22
C PRO A 62 -9.75 -12.89 8.59
N ASN A 63 -10.87 -13.58 8.89
CA ASN A 63 -11.54 -13.53 10.20
C ASN A 63 -11.00 -14.53 11.23
N VAL A 64 -9.94 -15.27 10.92
CA VAL A 64 -9.31 -16.20 11.87
C VAL A 64 -7.91 -15.70 12.21
N GLN A 65 -7.79 -15.02 13.35
CA GLN A 65 -6.50 -14.62 13.90
C GLN A 65 -5.90 -15.81 14.67
N LEU A 66 -4.89 -16.47 14.07
CA LEU A 66 -4.05 -17.43 14.77
C LEU A 66 -2.88 -16.66 15.38
N SER A 67 -2.82 -16.56 16.72
CA SER A 67 -1.60 -16.12 17.38
C SER A 67 -0.53 -17.19 17.17
N LYS A 68 0.66 -16.79 16.67
CA LYS A 68 1.82 -17.67 16.65
C LYS A 68 2.06 -18.13 18.09
N ARG A 69 1.87 -19.43 18.36
CA ARG A 69 2.38 -20.05 19.57
C ARG A 69 3.88 -19.79 19.59
N LEU A 70 4.34 -18.93 20.49
CA LEU A 70 5.73 -18.94 20.92
C LEU A 70 5.95 -20.31 21.54
N GLU A 71 6.48 -21.26 20.76
CA GLU A 71 7.06 -22.47 21.32
C GLU A 71 8.11 -22.02 22.31
N LYS A 72 7.82 -22.26 23.57
CA LYS A 72 8.68 -22.00 24.71
C LYS A 72 10.02 -22.68 24.42
N LYS A 73 11.02 -21.91 23.99
CA LYS A 73 12.43 -22.31 24.00
C LYS A 73 12.87 -22.33 25.47
N GLN A 74 12.34 -23.28 26.24
CA GLN A 74 12.92 -23.69 27.50
C GLN A 74 14.23 -24.40 27.12
N LYS A 75 15.30 -23.61 26.97
CA LYS A 75 16.66 -24.14 26.94
C LYS A 75 16.85 -24.90 28.24
N GLN A 76 17.33 -26.14 28.07
CA GLN A 76 17.78 -27.04 29.11
C GLN A 76 18.75 -26.33 30.06
N ASP A 77 18.62 -26.66 31.34
CA ASP A 77 19.65 -26.43 32.33
C ASP A 77 21.00 -26.93 31.82
N GLY A 78 21.93 -25.99 31.67
CA GLY A 78 23.32 -26.22 31.32
C GLY A 78 24.11 -25.03 31.82
N ASN A 79 24.72 -25.20 33.00
CA ASN A 79 25.63 -24.27 33.66
C ASN A 79 26.46 -23.42 32.67
N ASN A 80 26.32 -22.10 32.75
CA ASN A 80 27.50 -21.25 32.76
C ASN A 80 27.21 -19.90 33.44
N SER A 81 28.12 -19.53 34.34
CA SER A 81 28.19 -18.23 35.01
C SER A 81 28.50 -17.12 34.03
N GLY A 82 27.75 -16.02 34.07
CA GLY A 82 28.07 -14.80 33.32
C GLY A 82 26.98 -13.77 33.48
N SER A 83 27.24 -12.77 34.33
CA SER A 83 26.44 -11.56 34.52
C SER A 83 26.14 -10.88 33.19
N ASP A 84 24.87 -10.82 32.77
CA ASP A 84 24.41 -9.71 31.96
C ASP A 84 22.90 -9.51 32.05
N SER A 85 22.53 -8.24 32.22
CA SER A 85 21.21 -7.61 32.33
C SER A 85 19.95 -8.50 32.25
N ASP A 86 19.14 -8.46 33.32
CA ASP A 86 17.77 -8.97 33.35
C ASP A 86 16.93 -8.33 32.22
N GLU A 87 16.91 -8.97 31.05
CA GLU A 87 15.92 -8.67 30.01
C GLU A 87 14.53 -9.00 30.57
N VAL A 88 13.83 -7.98 31.05
CA VAL A 88 12.45 -8.11 31.54
C VAL A 88 11.54 -8.45 30.36
N LEU A 89 11.36 -9.74 30.14
CA LEU A 89 10.54 -10.26 29.06
C LEU A 89 9.06 -10.12 29.46
N VAL A 90 8.42 -9.04 29.00
CA VAL A 90 7.02 -8.75 29.31
C VAL A 90 6.10 -9.68 28.51
N SER A 91 5.52 -10.67 29.18
CA SER A 91 4.49 -11.53 28.59
C SER A 91 3.09 -11.00 28.90
N TYR A 92 2.33 -10.62 27.87
CA TYR A 92 0.90 -10.30 28.02
C TYR A 92 0.08 -11.60 28.09
N LYS A 93 -0.39 -11.94 29.28
CA LYS A 93 -1.30 -13.09 29.47
C LYS A 93 -2.68 -12.71 28.93
N SER A 94 -3.28 -13.59 28.12
CA SER A 94 -4.65 -13.38 27.63
C SER A 94 -5.65 -13.52 28.78
N THR A 95 -6.79 -12.85 28.65
CA THR A 95 -7.90 -12.91 29.62
C THR A 95 -8.64 -14.26 29.61
N LYS A 96 -8.31 -15.18 28.68
CA LYS A 96 -8.90 -16.53 28.54
C LYS A 96 -10.44 -16.55 28.52
N SER A 97 -11.06 -15.45 28.11
CA SER A 97 -12.51 -15.37 27.95
C SER A 97 -12.95 -16.06 26.65
N ALA A 98 -14.16 -16.63 26.65
CA ALA A 98 -14.79 -17.22 25.48
C ALA A 98 -15.44 -16.15 24.56
N MET A 99 -15.63 -14.92 25.07
CA MET A 99 -16.23 -13.83 24.29
C MET A 99 -15.24 -13.33 23.22
N PRO A 100 -15.71 -13.06 21.99
CA PRO A 100 -14.88 -12.50 20.93
C PRO A 100 -14.39 -11.09 21.30
N LEU A 101 -13.27 -10.68 20.72
CA LEU A 101 -12.76 -9.32 20.86
C LEU A 101 -13.62 -8.35 20.05
N GLY A 102 -14.10 -7.29 20.68
CA GLY A 102 -14.87 -6.23 20.05
C GLY A 102 -16.36 -6.22 20.44
N PRO A 103 -17.12 -5.24 19.92
CA PRO A 103 -18.53 -5.09 20.23
C PRO A 103 -19.38 -6.14 19.49
N GLN A 104 -20.51 -6.52 20.10
CA GLN A 104 -21.40 -7.56 19.60
C GLN A 104 -22.02 -7.22 18.23
N ASP A 105 -22.17 -5.93 17.95
CA ASP A 105 -22.81 -5.37 16.75
C ASP A 105 -21.84 -5.16 15.57
N GLN A 106 -20.57 -5.55 15.72
CA GLN A 106 -19.52 -5.36 14.71
C GLN A 106 -19.37 -3.92 14.22
N GLY A 107 -19.73 -2.93 15.05
CA GLY A 107 -19.61 -1.51 14.72
C GLY A 107 -20.79 -0.93 13.92
N ALA A 108 -21.93 -1.62 13.85
CA ALA A 108 -23.13 -1.09 13.21
C ALA A 108 -23.70 0.16 13.93
N THR A 109 -23.52 0.26 15.24
CA THR A 109 -23.96 1.41 16.06
C THR A 109 -22.81 2.36 16.42
N ALA A 110 -21.72 2.34 15.64
CA ALA A 110 -20.57 3.19 15.89
C ALA A 110 -20.97 4.68 15.90
N THR A 111 -20.68 5.35 17.01
CA THR A 111 -20.83 6.78 17.18
C THR A 111 -19.52 7.49 16.85
N LEU A 112 -19.60 8.60 16.11
CA LEU A 112 -18.45 9.48 15.92
C LEU A 112 -18.22 10.34 17.16
N GLU A 113 -17.14 10.06 17.87
CA GLU A 113 -16.72 10.74 19.12
C GLU A 113 -15.51 11.65 18.89
N ILE A 114 -15.32 12.12 17.66
CA ILE A 114 -14.24 13.05 17.30
C ILE A 114 -14.52 14.46 17.86
N GLU A 115 -15.80 14.81 17.95
CA GLU A 115 -16.30 16.10 18.45
C GLU A 115 -16.57 16.07 19.96
N THR A 116 -16.82 17.24 20.54
CA THR A 116 -17.22 17.35 21.95
C THR A 116 -18.45 16.50 22.26
N GLU A 117 -18.43 15.81 23.40
CA GLU A 117 -19.55 15.02 23.91
C GLU A 117 -20.85 15.84 23.96
N LYS A 118 -22.00 15.17 23.76
CA LYS A 118 -23.31 15.81 23.62
C LYS A 118 -23.69 16.72 24.80
N ASP A 119 -23.28 16.38 26.01
CA ASP A 119 -23.63 17.10 27.24
C ASP A 119 -22.80 18.38 27.45
N ARG A 120 -21.60 18.40 26.87
CA ARG A 120 -20.60 19.48 27.01
C ARG A 120 -20.50 20.37 25.79
N ASP A 121 -21.09 19.96 24.68
CA ASP A 121 -21.23 20.75 23.46
C ASP A 121 -21.88 22.11 23.75
N ALA A 122 -21.49 23.12 22.97
CA ALA A 122 -22.11 24.44 22.91
C ALA A 122 -23.65 24.36 22.79
N GLN A 123 -24.18 23.29 22.18
CA GLN A 123 -25.63 23.08 22.09
C GLN A 123 -26.26 22.88 23.47
N ALA A 124 -25.70 21.94 24.24
CA ALA A 124 -26.21 21.62 25.56
C ALA A 124 -25.98 22.79 26.53
N ILE A 125 -24.90 23.56 26.36
CA ILE A 125 -24.68 24.79 27.14
C ILE A 125 -25.77 25.83 26.83
N PHE A 126 -26.12 26.00 25.55
CA PHE A 126 -27.15 26.94 25.13
C PHE A 126 -28.55 26.53 25.59
N GLU A 127 -28.88 25.23 25.50
CA GLU A 127 -30.13 24.66 26.01
C GLU A 127 -30.22 24.85 27.53
N ARG A 128 -29.13 24.58 28.28
CA ARG A 128 -29.05 24.84 29.72
C ARG A 128 -29.28 26.32 30.04
N ARG A 129 -28.68 27.24 29.27
CA ARG A 129 -28.89 28.69 29.44
C ARG A 129 -30.34 29.09 29.21
N LEU A 130 -30.97 28.57 28.15
CA LEU A 130 -32.37 28.83 27.83
C LEU A 130 -33.29 28.35 28.96
N GLU A 131 -33.02 27.19 29.52
CA GLU A 131 -33.80 26.63 30.62
C GLU A 131 -33.68 27.50 31.88
N VAL A 132 -32.45 27.86 32.27
CA VAL A 132 -32.21 28.77 33.42
C VAL A 132 -32.89 30.13 33.22
N ASN A 133 -32.83 30.70 32.01
CA ASN A 133 -33.47 32.00 31.74
C ASN A 133 -35.00 31.92 31.75
N LYS A 134 -35.60 30.79 31.35
CA LYS A 134 -37.06 30.57 31.51
C LYS A 134 -37.45 30.46 32.97
N GLU A 135 -36.66 29.75 33.78
CA GLU A 135 -36.94 29.61 35.22
C GLU A 135 -36.82 30.92 35.99
N LEU A 136 -35.96 31.84 35.53
CA LEU A 136 -35.77 33.17 36.10
C LEU A 136 -36.76 34.20 35.56
N GLU A 137 -37.53 33.88 34.52
CA GLU A 137 -38.49 34.81 33.95
C GLU A 137 -39.56 35.17 34.98
N GLY A 138 -39.62 36.46 35.35
CA GLY A 138 -40.57 36.99 36.33
C GLY A 138 -40.13 36.90 37.79
N LYS A 139 -38.93 36.40 38.08
CA LYS A 139 -38.33 36.44 39.43
C LYS A 139 -37.44 37.67 39.60
N GLU A 140 -37.34 38.17 40.82
CA GLU A 140 -36.40 39.25 41.17
C GLU A 140 -34.94 38.75 41.10
N ASP A 141 -33.98 39.67 40.95
CA ASP A 141 -32.56 39.33 40.85
C ASP A 141 -32.01 38.81 42.19
N ASP A 142 -31.87 37.49 42.30
CA ASP A 142 -31.32 36.81 43.50
C ASP A 142 -29.84 37.15 43.81
N LYS A 143 -29.14 37.89 42.92
CA LYS A 143 -27.67 38.15 42.97
C LYS A 143 -26.77 36.90 43.05
N VAL A 144 -27.34 35.71 42.90
CA VAL A 144 -26.61 34.43 42.84
C VAL A 144 -26.01 34.25 41.45
N TYR A 145 -24.69 34.08 41.39
CA TYR A 145 -23.99 33.85 40.12
C TYR A 145 -24.27 32.43 39.59
N ARG A 146 -24.97 32.35 38.45
CA ARG A 146 -25.37 31.09 37.79
C ARG A 146 -24.51 30.75 36.57
N GLY A 147 -23.33 31.37 36.45
CA GLY A 147 -22.39 31.15 35.35
C GLY A 147 -22.35 32.29 34.34
N LEU A 148 -21.27 32.31 33.55
CA LEU A 148 -20.91 33.42 32.65
C LEU A 148 -21.95 33.66 31.54
N ASN A 149 -22.69 32.61 31.15
CA ASN A 149 -23.67 32.68 30.06
C ASN A 149 -25.09 33.02 30.54
N ASN A 150 -25.33 33.02 31.86
CA ASN A 150 -26.65 33.12 32.48
C ASN A 150 -26.90 34.48 33.15
N TYR A 151 -26.22 35.55 32.69
CA TYR A 151 -26.58 36.91 33.08
C TYR A 151 -27.99 37.25 32.56
N ALA A 152 -28.70 38.11 33.29
CA ALA A 152 -30.08 38.50 32.97
C ALA A 152 -30.18 39.04 31.54
N GLN A 153 -30.89 38.30 30.67
CA GLN A 153 -31.22 38.74 29.32
C GLN A 153 -32.71 39.10 29.28
N TYR A 154 -33.00 40.40 29.24
CA TYR A 154 -34.37 40.93 29.17
C TYR A 154 -35.04 40.73 27.81
N TYR A 155 -34.28 40.33 26.79
CA TYR A 155 -34.78 40.04 25.47
C TYR A 155 -34.70 38.55 25.19
N LYS A 156 -35.87 37.92 24.98
CA LYS A 156 -35.92 36.56 24.44
C LYS A 156 -35.44 36.60 22.99
N PRO A 157 -34.39 35.88 22.61
CA PRO A 157 -34.14 35.61 21.21
C PRO A 157 -35.35 34.82 20.69
N LYS A 158 -36.22 35.48 19.91
CA LYS A 158 -37.43 34.86 19.37
C LYS A 158 -37.04 33.74 18.41
N ASP A 159 -37.81 32.66 18.44
CA ASP A 159 -37.90 31.73 17.31
C ASP A 159 -38.31 32.53 16.08
N THR A 160 -37.39 32.61 15.11
CA THR A 160 -37.76 33.03 13.76
C THR A 160 -38.69 31.97 13.18
N ALA A 161 -39.50 32.34 12.17
CA ALA A 161 -40.45 31.44 11.50
C ALA A 161 -39.83 30.14 10.91
N ALA A 162 -38.51 29.99 10.96
CA ALA A 162 -37.73 28.88 10.44
C ALA A 162 -37.40 27.78 11.47
N GLY A 163 -37.75 27.93 12.75
CA GLY A 163 -37.64 26.83 13.75
C GLY A 163 -37.20 27.26 15.15
N ASN A 164 -37.11 26.27 16.04
CA ASN A 164 -36.72 26.44 17.45
C ASN A 164 -35.28 26.98 17.56
N ALA A 165 -34.97 27.86 18.51
CA ALA A 165 -33.64 28.45 18.72
C ALA A 165 -32.55 27.40 19.05
N SER A 166 -32.96 26.19 19.45
CA SER A 166 -32.10 25.01 19.62
C SER A 166 -31.86 24.20 18.35
N SER A 167 -32.57 24.50 17.26
CA SER A 167 -32.42 23.81 15.97
C SER A 167 -31.16 24.29 15.23
N GLY A 168 -30.46 23.34 14.60
CA GLY A 168 -29.14 23.56 13.99
C GLY A 168 -29.08 24.59 12.86
N MET A 169 -30.23 24.96 12.27
CA MET A 169 -30.30 25.90 11.14
C MET A 169 -30.38 27.37 11.59
N VAL A 170 -30.86 27.63 12.82
CA VAL A 170 -31.10 28.99 13.36
C VAL A 170 -30.05 29.36 14.42
N ARG A 171 -29.36 28.36 14.99
CA ARG A 171 -28.37 28.57 16.04
C ARG A 171 -27.08 29.20 15.49
N LYS A 172 -26.59 30.20 16.22
CA LYS A 172 -25.27 30.80 16.01
C LYS A 172 -24.24 30.11 16.90
N GLY A 173 -23.10 29.72 16.32
CA GLY A 173 -21.99 29.07 17.03
C GLY A 173 -21.64 27.70 16.44
N PRO A 174 -20.70 26.96 17.07
CA PRO A 174 -20.39 25.58 16.68
C PRO A 174 -21.67 24.75 16.62
N ILE A 175 -21.83 23.88 15.62
CA ILE A 175 -23.02 23.04 15.44
C ILE A 175 -22.66 21.59 15.76
N ARG A 176 -23.59 20.86 16.38
CA ARG A 176 -23.42 19.43 16.69
C ARG A 176 -23.39 18.61 15.41
N ALA A 177 -22.30 17.88 15.19
CA ALA A 177 -22.19 16.94 14.08
C ALA A 177 -23.13 15.73 14.27
N PRO A 178 -23.65 15.12 13.19
CA PRO A 178 -24.44 13.90 13.27
C PRO A 178 -23.58 12.73 13.79
N ALA A 179 -24.04 12.05 14.86
CA ALA A 179 -23.25 11.01 15.52
C ALA A 179 -23.14 9.70 14.72
N ASN A 180 -24.08 9.44 13.81
CA ASN A 180 -24.28 8.16 13.13
C ASN A 180 -23.93 8.22 11.62
N LEU A 181 -23.19 9.22 11.18
CA LEU A 181 -22.82 9.41 9.78
C LEU A 181 -21.31 9.54 9.64
N ARG A 182 -20.70 8.68 8.83
CA ARG A 182 -19.29 8.83 8.44
C ARG A 182 -19.21 9.63 7.14
N ALA A 183 -18.52 10.76 7.17
CA ALA A 183 -18.28 11.57 5.97
C ALA A 183 -17.45 10.76 4.94
N THR A 184 -17.85 10.81 3.67
CA THR A 184 -17.08 10.20 2.58
C THR A 184 -15.87 11.09 2.28
N VAL A 185 -14.68 10.56 2.54
CA VAL A 185 -13.42 11.26 2.26
C VAL A 185 -12.95 10.90 0.85
N ARG A 186 -12.62 11.93 0.07
CA ARG A 186 -11.96 11.80 -1.24
C ARG A 186 -10.66 12.60 -1.19
N TRP A 187 -9.56 11.96 -1.54
CA TRP A 187 -8.28 12.64 -1.67
C TRP A 187 -8.28 13.49 -2.94
N ASP A 188 -8.02 14.78 -2.79
CA ASP A 188 -7.83 15.68 -3.92
C ASP A 188 -6.33 15.78 -4.23
N TYR A 189 -5.91 15.11 -5.30
CA TYR A 189 -4.50 15.09 -5.72
C TYR A 189 -4.13 16.24 -6.64
N GLN A 190 -5.09 17.05 -7.11
CA GLN A 190 -4.82 18.13 -8.05
C GLN A 190 -4.34 19.38 -7.29
N PRO A 191 -3.06 19.79 -7.43
CA PRO A 191 -2.58 20.99 -6.75
C PRO A 191 -2.96 22.25 -7.53
N ASP A 192 -3.41 23.28 -6.83
CA ASP A 192 -3.66 24.61 -7.42
C ASP A 192 -2.38 25.45 -7.47
N ILE A 193 -1.32 24.92 -8.09
CA ILE A 193 -0.04 25.62 -8.25
C ILE A 193 0.05 26.22 -9.66
N CYS A 194 0.50 27.47 -9.74
CA CYS A 194 0.70 28.16 -11.00
C CYS A 194 1.86 27.51 -11.77
N LYS A 195 1.53 26.83 -12.87
CA LYS A 195 2.51 26.16 -13.72
C LYS A 195 3.59 27.12 -14.22
N ASP A 196 3.19 28.26 -14.77
CA ASP A 196 4.10 29.24 -15.35
C ASP A 196 5.06 29.80 -14.28
N TYR A 197 4.53 30.12 -13.09
CA TYR A 197 5.35 30.60 -11.99
C TYR A 197 6.32 29.53 -11.46
N LYS A 198 5.88 28.27 -11.37
CA LYS A 198 6.71 27.17 -10.89
C LYS A 198 7.89 26.91 -11.83
N GLU A 199 7.62 26.78 -13.13
CA GLU A 199 8.63 26.44 -14.14
C GLU A 199 9.52 27.63 -14.49
N THR A 200 8.92 28.80 -14.74
CA THR A 200 9.65 29.96 -15.28
C THR A 200 10.02 30.98 -14.22
N GLY A 201 9.34 30.98 -13.07
CA GLY A 201 9.48 32.03 -12.06
C GLY A 201 8.71 33.31 -12.36
N PHE A 202 8.02 33.37 -13.50
CA PHE A 202 7.27 34.53 -13.92
C PHE A 202 5.86 34.11 -14.32
N CYS A 203 4.86 34.63 -13.62
CA CYS A 203 3.48 34.49 -14.04
C CYS A 203 3.07 35.76 -14.77
N GLY A 204 2.60 35.65 -16.01
CA GLY A 204 2.09 36.80 -16.77
C GLY A 204 0.87 37.46 -16.13
N PHE A 205 0.17 36.76 -15.24
CA PHE A 205 -0.96 37.30 -14.47
C PHE A 205 -0.52 38.00 -13.17
N GLY A 206 0.76 37.93 -12.80
CA GLY A 206 1.28 38.47 -11.54
C GLY A 206 0.46 38.03 -10.34
N ASP A 207 0.24 38.93 -9.38
CA ASP A 207 -0.51 38.65 -8.15
C ASP A 207 -2.01 38.46 -8.36
N SER A 208 -2.52 38.68 -9.58
CA SER A 208 -3.92 38.40 -9.92
C SER A 208 -4.16 36.94 -10.30
N CYS A 209 -3.13 36.10 -10.29
CA CYS A 209 -3.27 34.68 -10.58
C CYS A 209 -4.09 33.98 -9.49
N LYS A 210 -5.10 33.20 -9.89
CA LYS A 210 -5.91 32.38 -8.95
C LYS A 210 -5.15 31.19 -8.37
N PHE A 211 -4.01 30.85 -8.96
CA PHE A 211 -3.20 29.69 -8.59
C PHE A 211 -2.05 30.13 -7.69
N LEU A 212 -1.60 29.24 -6.81
CA LEU A 212 -0.54 29.49 -5.85
C LEU A 212 0.81 29.69 -6.55
N HIS A 213 1.49 30.78 -6.19
CA HIS A 213 2.85 31.08 -6.62
C HIS A 213 3.88 30.41 -5.69
N ASP A 214 4.05 29.10 -5.86
CA ASP A 214 5.05 28.30 -5.15
C ASP A 214 6.04 27.68 -6.15
N ARG A 215 7.33 27.65 -5.79
CA ARG A 215 8.42 27.05 -6.57
C ARG A 215 8.99 25.78 -5.94
N SER A 216 8.36 25.30 -4.88
CA SER A 216 8.74 24.05 -4.23
C SER A 216 8.53 22.84 -5.16
N ASP A 217 9.51 21.94 -5.19
CA ASP A 217 9.57 20.75 -6.06
C ASP A 217 9.37 19.43 -5.31
N TYR A 218 8.75 19.50 -4.12
CA TYR A 218 8.42 18.30 -3.34
C TYR A 218 7.57 17.29 -4.11
N LYS A 219 7.84 16.01 -3.86
CA LYS A 219 7.08 14.89 -4.42
C LYS A 219 5.64 14.90 -3.94
N HIS A 220 4.71 14.60 -4.84
CA HIS A 220 3.29 14.47 -4.49
C HIS A 220 3.03 13.16 -3.72
N GLY A 221 1.96 13.13 -2.91
CA GLY A 221 1.62 11.95 -2.11
C GLY A 221 1.52 10.65 -2.91
N TRP A 222 0.99 10.70 -4.13
CA TRP A 222 0.90 9.52 -5.01
C TRP A 222 2.26 9.05 -5.55
N GLN A 223 3.23 9.96 -5.70
CA GLN A 223 4.59 9.60 -6.09
C GLN A 223 5.29 8.89 -4.94
N LEU A 224 5.12 9.40 -3.72
CA LEU A 224 5.64 8.77 -2.50
C LEU A 224 5.04 7.38 -2.26
N GLU A 225 3.74 7.22 -2.45
CA GLU A 225 3.05 5.92 -2.31
C GLU A 225 3.58 4.89 -3.31
N ARG A 226 3.82 5.30 -4.57
CA ARG A 226 4.43 4.43 -5.57
C ARG A 226 5.87 4.05 -5.24
N GLU A 227 6.69 5.00 -4.80
CA GLU A 227 8.07 4.73 -4.36
C GLU A 227 8.11 3.79 -3.16
N TRP A 228 7.14 3.93 -2.26
CA TRP A 228 6.95 3.05 -1.13
C TRP A 228 6.59 1.62 -1.55
N GLU A 229 5.64 1.46 -2.47
CA GLU A 229 5.26 0.14 -3.02
C GLU A 229 6.41 -0.53 -3.78
N GLU A 230 7.21 0.25 -4.50
CA GLU A 230 8.40 -0.23 -5.21
C GLU A 230 9.60 -0.48 -4.27
N GLY A 231 9.51 -0.09 -3.00
CA GLY A 231 10.60 -0.23 -2.04
C GLY A 231 11.80 0.67 -2.33
N ARG A 232 11.62 1.72 -3.15
CA ARG A 232 12.65 2.74 -3.46
C ARG A 232 12.51 3.99 -2.60
N TYR A 233 11.54 4.01 -1.69
CA TYR A 233 11.35 5.13 -0.78
C TYR A 233 12.63 5.39 0.03
N GLY A 234 13.22 6.57 -0.16
CA GLY A 234 14.49 6.96 0.47
C GLY A 234 15.75 6.52 -0.27
N ALA A 235 15.67 5.80 -1.40
CA ALA A 235 16.84 5.51 -2.22
C ALA A 235 17.39 6.79 -2.88
N ASP A 236 16.49 7.73 -3.22
CA ASP A 236 16.85 9.01 -3.85
C ASP A 236 17.44 10.04 -2.87
N SER A 237 17.45 9.76 -1.55
CA SER A 237 18.10 10.67 -0.58
C SER A 237 19.60 10.44 -0.46
N ASP A 238 20.12 9.33 -0.99
CA ASP A 238 21.55 9.01 -1.05
C ASP A 238 22.20 9.43 -2.39
N GLU A 239 21.53 10.29 -3.16
CA GLU A 239 21.93 10.65 -4.52
C GLU A 239 22.71 11.97 -4.60
N ASP A 240 23.94 11.97 -4.09
CA ASP A 240 25.01 12.83 -4.62
C ASP A 240 25.25 12.53 -6.13
N LYS A 241 24.78 11.38 -6.62
CA LYS A 241 24.88 10.92 -8.01
C LYS A 241 23.80 11.44 -8.96
N LYS A 242 22.69 12.01 -8.48
CA LYS A 242 21.61 12.51 -9.36
C LYS A 242 21.97 13.81 -10.10
N TYR A 243 23.01 14.50 -9.62
CA TYR A 243 23.62 15.65 -10.29
C TYR A 243 24.94 15.30 -10.98
N GLU A 244 25.39 14.03 -10.92
CA GLU A 244 26.47 13.56 -11.77
C GLU A 244 25.90 13.42 -13.18
N ILE A 245 26.37 14.26 -14.09
CA ILE A 245 26.16 14.06 -15.52
C ILE A 245 27.01 12.84 -15.86
N ASP A 246 26.42 11.65 -15.75
CA ASP A 246 26.98 10.46 -16.38
C ASP A 246 27.14 10.82 -17.86
N SER A 247 28.39 11.03 -18.29
CA SER A 247 28.74 11.11 -19.70
C SER A 247 28.06 9.94 -20.38
N ASP A 248 27.22 10.20 -21.38
CA ASP A 248 26.33 9.29 -22.14
C ASP A 248 27.10 8.17 -22.88
N GLU A 249 27.94 7.44 -22.17
CA GLU A 249 28.66 6.28 -22.63
C GLU A 249 27.91 5.06 -22.13
N GLU A 250 26.80 4.74 -22.81
CA GLU A 250 26.20 3.41 -22.76
C GLU A 250 27.36 2.39 -22.71
N GLU A 251 27.45 1.67 -21.59
CA GLU A 251 28.53 0.74 -21.25
C GLU A 251 28.48 -0.47 -22.19
N LEU A 252 28.88 -0.23 -23.44
CA LEU A 252 28.98 -1.24 -24.48
C LEU A 252 30.25 -2.05 -24.20
N PRO A 253 30.15 -3.39 -24.08
CA PRO A 253 31.32 -4.22 -23.81
C PRO A 253 32.38 -4.02 -24.91
N PHE A 254 33.65 -3.84 -24.52
CA PHE A 254 34.77 -3.68 -25.46
C PHE A 254 35.30 -5.00 -26.06
N LYS A 255 34.99 -6.14 -25.41
CA LYS A 255 35.51 -7.46 -25.79
C LYS A 255 34.40 -8.50 -25.93
N CYS A 256 34.57 -9.43 -26.87
CA CYS A 256 33.62 -10.52 -27.06
C CYS A 256 33.71 -11.52 -25.90
N VAL A 257 32.58 -11.87 -25.30
CA VAL A 257 32.53 -12.80 -24.14
C VAL A 257 32.96 -14.22 -24.50
N ILE A 258 32.84 -14.63 -25.78
CA ILE A 258 33.16 -15.98 -26.24
C ILE A 258 34.66 -16.16 -26.52
N CYS A 259 35.28 -15.25 -27.28
CA CYS A 259 36.70 -15.33 -27.63
C CYS A 259 37.61 -14.47 -26.75
N ARG A 260 37.05 -13.58 -25.91
CA ARG A 260 37.76 -12.60 -25.06
C ARG A 260 38.69 -11.64 -25.81
N GLN A 261 38.56 -11.57 -27.13
CA GLN A 261 39.27 -10.65 -28.00
C GLN A 261 38.40 -9.44 -28.36
N SER A 262 38.98 -8.44 -29.03
CA SER A 262 38.23 -7.35 -29.64
C SER A 262 37.21 -7.89 -30.64
N PHE A 263 36.17 -7.10 -30.90
CA PHE A 263 35.11 -7.52 -31.81
C PHE A 263 35.56 -7.48 -33.27
N VAL A 264 35.45 -8.62 -33.93
CA VAL A 264 35.60 -8.75 -35.39
C VAL A 264 34.20 -9.03 -35.94
N ASP A 265 33.66 -8.10 -36.72
CA ASP A 265 32.27 -8.09 -37.22
C ASP A 265 31.24 -8.36 -36.11
N PRO A 266 30.99 -7.36 -35.22
CA PRO A 266 30.10 -7.57 -34.09
C PRO A 266 28.65 -7.75 -34.54
N VAL A 267 28.01 -8.75 -33.96
CA VAL A 267 26.58 -9.06 -34.11
C VAL A 267 25.87 -8.94 -32.76
N VAL A 268 24.65 -8.43 -32.81
CA VAL A 268 23.76 -8.28 -31.66
C VAL A 268 22.61 -9.28 -31.74
N THR A 269 22.36 -9.94 -30.61
CA THR A 269 21.22 -10.84 -30.42
C THR A 269 20.00 -10.07 -29.91
N LYS A 270 18.79 -10.65 -30.00
CA LYS A 270 17.57 -10.03 -29.44
C LYS A 270 17.70 -9.67 -27.96
N CYS A 271 18.46 -10.45 -27.21
CA CYS A 271 18.77 -10.22 -25.80
C CYS A 271 19.88 -9.18 -25.56
N LYS A 272 20.19 -8.34 -26.57
CA LYS A 272 21.18 -7.25 -26.51
C LYS A 272 22.61 -7.69 -26.12
N HIS A 273 22.96 -8.96 -26.34
CA HIS A 273 24.33 -9.43 -26.17
C HIS A 273 25.12 -9.35 -27.48
N TYR A 274 26.36 -8.84 -27.39
CA TYR A 274 27.28 -8.64 -28.51
C TYR A 274 28.28 -9.79 -28.64
N PHE A 275 28.49 -10.28 -29.86
CA PHE A 275 29.45 -11.34 -30.18
C PHE A 275 30.14 -11.07 -31.51
N CYS A 276 31.28 -11.68 -31.79
CA CYS A 276 31.83 -11.72 -33.15
C CYS A 276 31.00 -12.65 -34.04
N GLU A 277 30.88 -12.36 -35.33
CA GLU A 277 30.14 -13.19 -36.30
C GLU A 277 30.54 -14.68 -36.22
N LYS A 278 31.84 -14.97 -36.27
CA LYS A 278 32.38 -16.34 -36.18
C LYS A 278 32.04 -17.02 -34.86
N CYS A 279 32.04 -16.26 -33.76
CA CYS A 279 31.73 -16.77 -32.42
C CYS A 279 30.23 -17.08 -32.28
N ALA A 280 29.38 -16.19 -32.78
CA ALA A 280 27.93 -16.39 -32.79
C ALA A 280 27.53 -17.60 -33.65
N LEU A 281 28.09 -17.73 -34.85
CA LEU A 281 27.84 -18.88 -35.73
C LEU A 281 28.35 -20.20 -35.16
N SER A 282 29.55 -20.21 -34.57
CA SER A 282 30.12 -21.41 -33.93
C SER A 282 29.29 -21.87 -32.74
N ARG A 283 28.72 -20.92 -31.98
CA ARG A 283 27.82 -21.24 -30.88
C ARG A 283 26.46 -21.72 -31.38
N TYR A 284 25.87 -21.06 -32.38
CA TYR A 284 24.59 -21.44 -32.97
C TYR A 284 24.60 -22.87 -33.51
N LYS A 285 25.73 -23.30 -34.11
CA LYS A 285 25.95 -24.70 -34.54
C LYS A 285 25.93 -25.71 -33.39
N LYS A 286 26.39 -25.32 -32.19
CA LYS A 286 26.43 -26.21 -31.00
C LYS A 286 25.13 -26.16 -30.21
N THR A 287 24.60 -24.97 -29.99
CA THR A 287 23.37 -24.71 -29.26
C THR A 287 22.69 -23.45 -29.80
N MET A 288 21.39 -23.48 -30.06
CA MET A 288 20.63 -22.31 -30.50
C MET A 288 20.31 -21.32 -29.36
N ARG A 289 21.11 -21.31 -28.28
CA ARG A 289 20.91 -20.47 -27.08
C ARG A 289 22.04 -19.46 -26.94
N CYS A 290 21.73 -18.27 -26.41
CA CYS A 290 22.67 -17.21 -26.13
C CYS A 290 23.69 -17.65 -25.06
N PHE A 291 24.94 -17.19 -25.16
CA PHE A 291 25.97 -17.55 -24.19
C PHE A 291 25.76 -16.93 -22.81
N VAL A 292 25.20 -15.73 -22.75
CA VAL A 292 25.09 -14.95 -21.50
C VAL A 292 23.78 -15.26 -20.78
N CYS A 293 22.63 -15.12 -21.46
CA CYS A 293 21.31 -15.29 -20.85
C CYS A 293 20.63 -16.65 -21.13
N ASN A 294 21.26 -17.54 -21.91
CA ASN A 294 20.68 -18.83 -22.32
C ASN A 294 19.33 -18.77 -23.06
N GLU A 295 18.92 -17.58 -23.52
CA GLU A 295 17.70 -17.39 -24.30
C GLU A 295 17.87 -17.92 -25.74
N GLN A 296 16.79 -18.40 -26.36
CA GLN A 296 16.82 -18.94 -27.71
C GLN A 296 17.11 -17.82 -28.73
N VAL A 297 18.22 -17.96 -29.46
CA VAL A 297 18.65 -16.97 -30.46
C VAL A 297 18.02 -17.37 -31.79
N THR A 298 17.03 -16.60 -32.24
CA THR A 298 16.36 -16.82 -33.54
C THR A 298 17.01 -16.03 -34.68
N THR A 299 17.61 -14.88 -34.37
CA THR A 299 18.11 -13.92 -35.37
C THR A 299 19.39 -13.27 -34.87
N LEU A 300 20.38 -13.14 -35.75
CA LEU A 300 21.63 -12.42 -35.53
C LEU A 300 21.63 -11.17 -36.40
N ASN A 301 21.58 -9.98 -35.79
CA ASN A 301 21.62 -8.72 -36.51
C ASN A 301 23.03 -8.11 -36.42
N PRO A 302 23.55 -7.43 -37.47
CA PRO A 302 24.82 -6.71 -37.36
C PRO A 302 24.70 -5.56 -36.35
N ALA A 303 25.67 -5.43 -35.45
CA ALA A 303 25.66 -4.45 -34.38
C ALA A 303 26.16 -3.08 -34.86
N ARG A 304 25.32 -2.35 -35.62
CA ARG A 304 25.67 -1.04 -36.21
C ARG A 304 26.18 -0.02 -35.19
N ASN A 305 25.58 0.01 -34.00
CA ASN A 305 25.95 0.95 -32.93
C ASN A 305 27.36 0.66 -32.37
N LEU A 306 27.74 -0.62 -32.23
CA LEU A 306 29.07 -1.00 -31.76
C LEU A 306 30.13 -0.77 -32.85
N ILE A 307 29.78 -1.01 -34.12
CA ILE A 307 30.67 -0.71 -35.26
C ILE A 307 30.95 0.79 -35.36
N ALA A 308 29.94 1.64 -35.12
CA ALA A 308 30.12 3.09 -35.14
C ALA A 308 31.07 3.54 -34.03
N LYS A 309 30.91 3.03 -32.80
CA LYS A 309 31.82 3.36 -31.67
C LYS A 309 33.24 2.84 -31.89
N LEU A 310 33.41 1.60 -32.38
CA LEU A 310 34.76 1.05 -32.68
C LEU A 310 35.48 1.89 -33.74
N LYS A 311 34.77 2.41 -34.75
CA LYS A 311 35.35 3.31 -35.75
C LYS A 311 35.75 4.68 -35.18
N GLN A 312 35.00 5.20 -34.21
CA GLN A 312 35.33 6.46 -33.54
C GLN A 312 36.61 6.30 -32.71
N VAL A 313 36.71 5.23 -31.92
CA VAL A 313 37.92 4.93 -31.13
C VAL A 313 39.14 4.70 -32.03
N GLU A 314 39.00 3.94 -33.12
CA GLU A 314 40.10 3.76 -34.09
C GLU A 314 40.53 5.07 -34.78
N GLN A 315 39.66 6.07 -34.83
CA GLN A 315 39.95 7.36 -35.44
C GLN A 315 40.64 8.29 -34.43
N GLU A 316 40.21 8.28 -33.17
CA GLU A 316 40.86 8.96 -32.05
C GLU A 316 42.29 8.44 -31.84
N GLU A 317 42.50 7.11 -31.81
CA GLU A 317 43.84 6.51 -31.70
C GLU A 317 44.79 6.93 -32.85
N LYS A 318 44.25 7.10 -34.08
CA LYS A 318 45.04 7.57 -35.24
C LYS A 318 45.38 9.04 -35.16
N ASP A 319 44.48 9.85 -34.61
CA ASP A 319 44.70 11.29 -34.46
C ASP A 319 45.68 11.58 -33.32
N ASP A 320 45.68 10.76 -32.26
CA ASP A 320 46.67 10.85 -31.17
C ASP A 320 48.05 10.34 -31.61
N ALA A 321 48.12 9.24 -32.37
CA ALA A 321 49.39 8.76 -32.93
C ALA A 321 50.03 9.77 -33.92
N LYS A 322 49.22 10.59 -34.60
CA LYS A 322 49.74 11.68 -35.46
C LYS A 322 50.29 12.85 -34.65
N LYS A 323 49.67 13.20 -33.51
CA LYS A 323 50.17 14.26 -32.64
C LYS A 323 51.53 13.89 -32.04
N ASP A 324 51.68 12.66 -31.56
CA ASP A 324 52.95 12.17 -30.99
C ASP A 324 54.08 12.10 -32.03
N SER A 325 53.76 11.81 -33.30
CA SER A 325 54.76 11.84 -34.38
C SER A 325 55.21 13.25 -34.81
N SER A 326 54.48 14.30 -34.38
CA SER A 326 54.79 15.69 -34.71
C SER A 326 55.62 16.42 -33.64
N SER A 327 55.79 15.83 -32.46
CA SER A 327 56.55 16.41 -31.34
C SER A 327 58.03 15.97 -31.27
N ASP A 328 58.49 15.14 -32.20
CA ASP A 328 59.89 14.62 -32.25
C ASP A 328 60.70 15.24 -33.41
N SER A 329 60.30 16.43 -33.87
CA SER A 329 61.00 17.22 -34.89
C SER A 329 61.10 18.69 -34.47
N ASP A 330 61.80 18.94 -33.36
CA ASP A 330 62.42 20.22 -33.01
C ASP A 330 63.82 19.98 -32.43
#